data_AF-A0A0N1FRG5-F1
#
_entry.id   AF-A0A0N1FRG5-F1
#
_cell.length_a   1.000
_cell.length_b   1.000
_cell.length_c   1.000
_cell.angle_alpha   90.00
_cell.angle_beta   90.00
_cell.angle_gamma   90.00
#
_symmetry.space_group_name_H-M   'P 1'
#
loop_
_entity.id
_entity.type
_entity.pdbx_description
1 polymer ?
#
loop_
_entity_poly.entity_id
_entity_poly.type
_entity_poly.pdbx_seq_one_letter_code
_entity_poly.pdbx_strand_id
1 'polypeptide(L)' 'MHDAPIYAQLISERGDIPLQVRNEARRIQRDLEWILNRDPSSGGLLPRPPGAPGPGPRALPPSLPPGNSSTGWLS' A
#
# COMPACT_ATOMS: atom_id res chain seq x y z
N MET A 1 25.91 0.67 -35.40
CA MET A 1 25.44 -0.01 -34.19
C MET A 1 25.48 1.01 -33.08
N HIS A 2 24.34 1.60 -32.74
CA HIS A 2 24.25 2.45 -31.56
C HIS A 2 23.81 1.54 -30.42
N ASP A 3 24.80 0.92 -29.78
CA ASP A 3 24.62 0.27 -28.49
C ASP A 3 24.14 1.36 -27.53
N ALA A 4 22.83 1.43 -27.32
CA ALA A 4 22.31 2.21 -26.21
C ALA A 4 23.04 1.72 -24.96
N PRO A 5 23.65 2.62 -24.16
CA PRO A 5 24.39 2.21 -22.98
C PRO A 5 23.43 1.38 -22.13
N ILE A 6 23.80 0.11 -21.91
CA ILE A 6 22.95 -1.00 -21.44
C ILE A 6 21.88 -0.58 -20.42
N TYR A 7 22.21 0.34 -19.53
CA TYR A 7 21.31 0.93 -18.54
C TYR A 7 20.06 1.62 -19.12
N ALA A 8 20.17 2.44 -20.17
CA ALA A 8 19.01 3.16 -20.73
C ALA A 8 17.98 2.20 -21.34
N GLN A 9 18.45 1.15 -22.01
CA GLN A 9 17.60 0.10 -22.55
C GLN A 9 16.96 -0.73 -21.42
N LEU A 10 17.75 -1.14 -20.41
CA LEU A 10 17.22 -1.87 -19.25
C LEU A 10 16.16 -1.06 -18.50
N ILE A 11 16.36 0.25 -18.34
CA ILE A 11 15.38 1.14 -17.72
C ILE A 11 14.10 1.21 -18.56
N SER A 12 14.22 1.26 -19.89
CA SER A 12 13.06 1.30 -20.78
C SER A 12 12.27 0.00 -20.78
N GLU A 13 12.95 -1.15 -20.73
CA GLU A 13 12.34 -2.48 -20.76
C GLU A 13 11.81 -2.94 -19.39
N ARG A 14 12.48 -2.56 -18.29
CA ARG A 14 12.23 -3.11 -16.94
C ARG A 14 11.94 -2.05 -15.88
N GLY A 15 12.06 -0.78 -16.23
CA GLY A 15 12.01 0.34 -15.29
C GLY A 15 13.34 0.61 -14.60
N ASP A 16 13.42 1.74 -13.88
CA ASP A 16 14.62 2.16 -13.15
C ASP A 16 14.78 1.41 -11.82
N ILE A 17 15.14 0.13 -11.91
CA ILE A 17 15.40 -0.76 -10.77
C ILE A 17 16.46 -0.18 -9.82
N PRO A 18 17.61 0.37 -10.29
CA PRO A 18 18.59 0.98 -9.39
C PRO A 18 18.04 2.13 -8.54
N LEU A 19 17.22 3.03 -9.13
CA LEU A 19 16.56 4.10 -8.37
C LEU A 19 15.56 3.53 -7.36
N GLN A 20 14.77 2.54 -7.75
CA GLN A 20 13.79 1.90 -6.86
C GLN A 20 14.47 1.29 -5.63
N VAL A 21 15.54 0.51 -5.83
CA VAL A 21 16.31 -0.09 -4.73
C VAL A 21 16.89 0.98 -3.82
N ARG A 22 17.44 2.07 -4.38
CA ARG A 22 17.96 3.20 -3.57
C ARG A 22 16.88 3.86 -2.72
N ASN A 23 15.67 3.97 -3.25
CA ASN A 23 14.54 4.56 -2.52
C ASN A 23 14.10 3.65 -1.37
N GLU A 24 14.00 2.34 -1.62
CA GLU A 24 13.58 1.37 -0.61
C GLU A 24 14.64 1.20 0.49
N ALA A 25 15.92 1.14 0.13
CA ALA A 25 17.01 1.09 1.10
C ALA A 25 16.97 2.30 2.05
N ARG A 26 16.77 3.52 1.50
CA ARG A 26 16.59 4.72 2.33
C ARG A 26 15.35 4.67 3.20
N ARG A 27 14.25 4.07 2.73
CA ARG A 27 13.03 3.90 3.52
C ARG A 27 13.29 2.97 4.70
N ILE A 28 13.83 1.78 4.45
CA ILE A 28 14.17 0.79 5.48
C ILE A 28 15.13 1.38 6.51
N GLN A 29 16.14 2.15 6.07
CA GLN A 29 17.07 2.81 6.97
C GLN A 29 16.35 3.75 7.94
N ARG A 30 15.44 4.61 7.47
CA ARG A 30 14.66 5.50 8.35
C ARG A 30 13.74 4.73 9.29
N ASP A 31 13.10 3.68 8.79
CA ASP A 31 12.21 2.82 9.60
C ASP A 31 13.03 2.17 10.74
N LEU A 32 14.25 1.71 10.43
CA LEU A 32 15.16 1.13 11.43
C LEU A 32 15.65 2.18 12.44
N GLU A 33 16.09 3.35 11.98
CA GLU A 33 16.48 4.46 12.86
C GLU A 33 15.34 4.86 13.81
N TRP A 34 14.10 4.88 13.31
CA TRP A 34 12.93 5.16 14.14
C TRP A 34 12.70 4.07 15.19
N ILE A 35 12.81 2.78 14.83
CA ILE A 35 12.65 1.67 15.79
C ILE A 35 13.72 1.74 16.89
N LEU A 36 14.97 2.00 16.52
CA LEU A 36 16.09 2.03 17.46
C LEU A 36 16.05 3.24 18.40
N ASN A 37 15.59 4.39 17.91
CA ASN A 37 15.54 5.63 18.68
C ASN A 37 14.20 5.85 19.41
N ARG A 38 13.23 4.94 19.27
CA ARG A 38 11.94 5.04 19.96
C ARG A 38 12.09 4.67 21.42
N ASP A 39 11.86 5.64 22.29
CA ASP A 39 11.63 5.39 23.71
C ASP A 39 10.33 4.57 23.88
N PRO A 40 10.36 3.36 24.45
CA PRO A 40 9.17 2.55 24.69
C PRO A 40 8.13 3.24 25.60
N SER A 41 8.52 4.25 26.37
CA SER A 41 7.60 5.08 27.16
C SER A 41 6.83 6.11 26.32
N SER A 42 7.32 6.45 25.12
CA SER A 42 6.61 7.28 24.14
C SER A 42 5.74 6.39 23.26
N GLY A 43 4.48 6.18 23.68
CA GLY A 43 3.44 5.40 22.98
C GLY A 43 3.01 5.94 21.61
N GLY A 44 3.93 6.44 20.78
CA GLY A 44 3.66 6.92 19.42
C GLY A 44 3.42 5.76 18.45
N LEU A 45 2.33 5.81 17.70
CA LEU A 45 1.93 4.80 16.71
C LEU A 45 3.06 4.54 15.69
N LEU A 46 3.28 3.28 15.35
CA LEU A 46 4.21 2.86 14.30
C LEU A 46 3.89 3.58 12.97
N PRO A 47 4.90 4.06 12.21
CA PRO A 47 4.68 4.54 10.85
C PRO A 47 4.02 3.44 10.03
N ARG A 48 2.83 3.75 9.48
CA ARG A 48 2.09 2.81 8.64
C ARG A 48 2.90 2.56 7.36
N PRO A 49 3.20 1.30 6.99
CA PRO A 49 3.82 1.03 5.69
C PRO A 49 2.86 1.45 4.55
N PRO A 50 3.37 2.08 3.48
CA PRO A 50 2.56 2.45 2.33
C PRO A 50 2.06 1.18 1.64
N GLY A 51 0.78 0.85 1.84
CA GLY A 51 0.15 -0.38 1.33
C GLY A 51 -0.70 -1.13 2.35
N ALA A 52 -0.60 -0.79 3.64
CA ALA A 52 -1.54 -1.34 4.60
C ALA A 52 -2.93 -0.73 4.39
N PRO A 53 -4.00 -1.53 4.28
CA PRO A 53 -5.35 -1.00 4.12
C PRO A 53 -5.68 -0.07 5.30
N GLY A 54 -5.89 1.21 4.98
CA GLY A 54 -6.48 2.20 5.87
C GLY A 54 -7.74 1.66 6.51
N PRO A 55 -8.07 1.95 7.79
CA PRO A 55 -9.47 1.99 8.17
C PRO A 55 -10.08 3.16 7.38
N GLY A 56 -10.45 2.89 6.13
CA GLY A 56 -11.33 3.78 5.39
C GLY A 56 -12.64 3.91 6.17
N PRO A 57 -13.35 5.04 6.05
CA PRO A 57 -14.66 5.18 6.65
C PRO A 57 -15.50 3.98 6.21
N ARG A 58 -15.90 3.19 7.21
CA ARG A 58 -16.75 2.01 7.10
C ARG A 58 -17.87 2.33 6.11
N ALA A 59 -17.75 1.83 4.88
CA ALA A 59 -18.83 1.89 3.92
C ALA A 59 -19.99 1.14 4.57
N LEU A 60 -20.99 1.89 5.01
CA LEU A 60 -22.24 1.35 5.52
C LEU A 60 -22.74 0.38 4.43
N PRO A 61 -23.14 -0.86 4.79
CA PRO A 61 -23.73 -1.74 3.81
C PRO A 61 -24.90 -1.01 3.15
N PRO A 62 -25.09 -1.11 1.83
CA PRO A 62 -26.22 -0.47 1.18
C PRO A 62 -27.50 -0.93 1.86
N SER A 63 -28.27 0.04 2.36
CA SER A 63 -29.61 -0.17 2.88
C SER A 63 -30.39 -1.02 1.89
N LEU A 64 -30.81 -2.22 2.30
CA LEU A 64 -31.80 -3.01 1.57
C LEU A 64 -33.03 -2.11 1.33
N PRO A 65 -33.56 -2.05 0.09
CA PRO A 65 -34.79 -1.32 -0.17
C PRO A 65 -35.96 -1.97 0.58
N PRO A 66 -36.97 -1.19 1.01
CA PRO A 66 -38.12 -1.68 1.75
C PRO A 66 -38.87 -2.74 0.93
N GLY A 67 -39.31 -3.77 1.64
CA GLY A 67 -39.88 -5.00 1.09
C GLY A 67 -40.92 -4.76 0.01
N ASN A 68 -40.66 -5.34 -1.16
CA ASN A 68 -41.71 -5.65 -2.11
C ASN A 68 -42.30 -7.01 -1.74
N SER A 69 -43.51 -6.99 -1.18
CA SER A 69 -44.33 -8.16 -0.90
C SER A 69 -44.62 -8.91 -2.19
N SER A 70 -44.04 -10.09 -2.36
CA SER A 70 -44.52 -11.10 -3.31
C SER A 70 -44.34 -12.48 -2.68
N THR A 71 -45.26 -12.76 -1.76
CA THR A 71 -45.56 -14.08 -1.24
C THR A 71 -45.98 -14.96 -2.40
N GLY A 72 -45.25 -16.04 -2.65
CA GLY A 72 -45.54 -16.90 -3.79
C GLY A 72 -44.81 -18.23 -3.79
N TRP A 73 -44.64 -18.87 -2.64
CA TRP A 73 -44.35 -20.31 -2.52
C TRP A 73 -44.84 -20.80 -1.16
N LEU A 74 -46.04 -21.39 -1.14
CA LEU A 74 -46.56 -22.38 -0.18
C LEU A 74 -48.01 -22.70 -0.56
N SER A 75 -48.17 -23.63 -1.51
CA SER A 75 -49.21 -24.68 -1.62
C SER A 75 -49.19 -25.27 -3.03
#